data_AF-A0A316EF64-F1
#
_entry.id   AF-A0A316EF64-F1
#
_cell.length_a   1.000
_cell.length_b   1.000
_cell.length_c   1.000
_cell.angle_alpha   90.00
_cell.angle_beta   90.00
_cell.angle_gamma   90.00
#
_symmetry.space_group_name_H-M   'P 1'
#
loop_
_entity.id
_entity.type
_entity.pdbx_description
1 polymer ?
#
loop_
_entity_poly.entity_id
_entity_poly.type
_entity_poly.pdbx_seq_one_letter_code
_entity_poly.pdbx_strand_id
1 'polypeptide(L)' 'MLKIDYILLARHFRGETSEEENTIIDLWREQSVMNGLTYKRLQKVSKSENSVEEKVISKEERIVWKKIITKILAEEDLSV' A
#
# COMPACT_ATOMS: atom_id res chain seq x y z
N MET A 1 8.71 26.63 0.62
CA MET A 1 7.83 25.47 0.36
C MET A 1 8.45 24.29 1.09
N LEU A 2 7.88 23.87 2.23
CA LEU A 2 8.39 22.70 2.94
C LEU A 2 8.02 21.46 2.11
N LYS A 3 9.02 20.74 1.63
CA LYS A 3 8.84 19.39 1.08
C LYS A 3 8.71 18.45 2.27
N ILE A 4 7.64 17.67 2.31
CA ILE A 4 7.47 16.62 3.32
C ILE A 4 8.18 15.35 2.84
N ASP A 5 8.82 14.64 3.75
CA ASP A 5 9.32 13.30 3.47
C ASP A 5 8.15 12.31 3.45
N TYR A 6 7.98 11.58 2.35
CA TYR A 6 6.93 10.57 2.22
C TYR A 6 7.14 9.37 3.18
N ILE A 7 8.40 9.08 3.55
CA ILE A 7 8.72 8.05 4.55
C ILE A 7 8.20 8.48 5.92
N LEU A 8 8.35 9.76 6.25
CA LEU A 8 7.83 10.33 7.49
C LEU A 8 6.30 10.22 7.57
N LEU A 9 5.59 10.53 6.48
CA LEU A 9 4.13 10.35 6.41
C LEU A 9 3.71 8.88 6.55
N ALA A 10 4.43 7.96 5.92
CA ALA A 10 4.14 6.52 6.02
C ALA A 10 4.31 6.01 7.45
N ARG A 11 5.41 6.38 8.13
CA ARG A 11 5.65 6.06 9.55
C ARG A 11 4.58 6.67 10.45
N HIS A 12 4.17 7.92 10.18
CA HIS A 12 3.12 8.58 10.94
C HIS A 12 1.79 7.83 10.87
N PHE A 13 1.39 7.38 9.67
CA PHE A 13 0.17 6.59 9.52
C PHE A 13 0.23 5.21 10.20
N ARG A 14 1.43 4.71 10.49
CA ARG A 14 1.66 3.49 11.30
C ARG A 14 1.80 3.75 12.80
N GLY A 15 1.80 5.02 13.23
CA GLY A 15 2.01 5.41 14.62
C GLY A 15 3.47 5.31 15.08
N GLU A 16 4.43 5.32 14.15
CA GLU A 16 5.87 5.12 14.39
C GLU A 16 6.65 6.45 14.45
N THR A 17 5.98 7.57 14.70
CA THR A 17 6.60 8.91 14.72
C THR A 17 6.69 9.52 16.12
N SER A 18 7.74 10.31 16.35
CA SER A 18 7.90 11.12 17.56
C SER A 18 6.97 12.34 17.57
N GLU A 19 6.87 13.03 18.70
CA GLU A 19 6.09 14.26 18.84
C GLU A 19 6.64 15.41 17.97
N GLU A 20 7.96 15.50 17.85
CA GLU A 20 8.65 16.47 16.98
C GLU A 20 8.32 16.19 15.51
N GLU A 21 8.36 14.93 15.11
CA GLU A 21 7.98 14.46 13.77
C GLU A 21 6.50 14.76 13.47
N ASN A 22 5.61 14.56 14.44
CA ASN A 22 4.20 14.92 14.32
C ASN A 22 4.01 16.44 14.11
N THR A 23 4.77 17.25 14.85
CA THR A 23 4.75 18.72 14.70
C THR A 23 5.16 19.16 13.30
N ILE A 24 6.18 18.52 12.71
CA ILE A 24 6.60 18.78 11.32
C ILE A 24 5.48 18.47 10.33
N ILE A 25 4.78 17.35 10.52
CA ILE A 25 3.66 16.94 9.67
C ILE A 25 2.50 17.94 9.79
N ASP A 26 2.16 18.37 11.01
CA ASP A 26 1.08 19.34 11.22
C ASP A 26 1.41 20.70 10.60
N LEU A 27 2.62 21.21 10.79
CA LEU A 27 3.08 22.43 10.13
C LEU A 27 3.01 22.32 8.60
N TRP A 28 3.42 21.18 8.03
CA TRP A 28 3.30 20.94 6.59
C TRP A 28 1.84 20.92 6.11
N ARG A 29 0.93 20.29 6.88
CA ARG A 29 -0.50 20.22 6.56
C ARG A 29 -1.16 21.60 6.57
N GLU A 30 -0.81 22.44 7.53
CA GLU A 30 -1.38 23.78 7.70
C GLU A 30 -0.83 24.81 6.70
N GLN A 31 0.36 24.56 6.15
CA GLN A 31 1.00 25.46 5.19
C GLN A 31 0.19 25.67 3.89
N SER A 32 -0.66 24.71 3.50
CA SER A 32 -1.49 24.85 2.31
C SER A 32 -2.71 23.93 2.36
N VAL A 33 -3.85 24.44 1.86
CA VAL A 33 -5.07 23.65 1.63
C VAL A 33 -4.76 22.38 0.82
N MET A 34 -3.86 22.46 -0.16
CA MET A 34 -3.47 21.30 -0.98
C MET A 34 -2.72 20.25 -0.17
N ASN A 35 -1.88 20.64 0.79
CA ASN A 35 -1.18 19.70 1.67
C ASN A 35 -2.18 19.01 2.60
N GLY A 36 -3.10 19.76 3.19
CA GLY A 36 -4.17 19.21 4.01
C GLY A 36 -5.07 18.22 3.24
N LEU A 37 -5.42 18.52 1.99
CA LEU A 37 -6.18 17.60 1.12
C LEU A 37 -5.37 16.36 0.76
N THR A 38 -4.09 16.52 0.42
CA THR A 38 -3.16 15.42 0.13
C THR A 38 -3.04 14.48 1.33
N TYR A 39 -2.83 15.03 2.52
CA TYR A 39 -2.77 14.28 3.77
C TYR A 39 -4.04 13.44 4.00
N LYS A 40 -5.23 14.04 3.87
CA LYS A 40 -6.51 13.33 4.04
C LYS A 40 -6.67 12.18 3.05
N ARG A 41 -6.25 12.36 1.80
CA ARG A 41 -6.28 11.29 0.79
C ARG A 41 -5.34 10.14 1.16
N LEU A 42 -4.10 10.45 1.53
CA LEU A 42 -3.11 9.44 1.93
C LEU A 42 -3.54 8.70 3.20
N GLN A 43 -4.08 9.39 4.20
CA GLN A 43 -4.61 8.78 5.41
C GLN A 43 -5.77 7.83 5.12
N LYS A 44 -6.63 8.18 4.16
CA LYS A 44 -7.72 7.30 3.73
C LYS A 44 -7.18 6.03 3.08
N VAL A 45 -6.19 6.17 2.18
CA VAL A 45 -5.56 5.05 1.50
C VAL A 45 -4.86 4.13 2.49
N SER A 46 -4.07 4.66 3.43
CA SER A 46 -3.36 3.84 4.42
C SER A 46 -4.32 3.05 5.31
N LYS A 47 -5.48 3.62 5.66
CA LYS A 47 -6.53 2.89 6.39
C LYS A 47 -7.21 1.81 5.53
N SER A 48 -7.36 2.02 4.22
CA SER A 48 -7.94 1.02 3.32
C SER A 48 -6.95 -0.08 2.91
N GLU A 49 -5.63 0.18 2.93
CA GLU A 49 -4.63 -0.87 2.71
C GLU A 49 -4.59 -1.87 3.87
N ASN A 50 -4.88 -1.42 5.10
CA ASN A 50 -5.14 -2.32 6.23
C ASN A 50 -6.46 -3.11 6.08
N SER A 51 -7.30 -2.78 5.10
CA SER A 51 -8.51 -3.54 4.74
C SER A 51 -8.41 -4.23 3.38
N VAL A 52 -7.22 -4.31 2.77
CA VAL A 52 -6.97 -5.39 1.83
C VAL A 52 -6.89 -6.63 2.71
N GLU A 53 -8.05 -7.21 3.00
CA GLU A 53 -8.12 -8.63 3.29
C GLU A 53 -7.19 -9.26 2.26
N GLU A 54 -6.05 -9.81 2.72
CA GLU A 54 -5.31 -10.75 1.90
C GLU A 54 -6.38 -11.70 1.40
N LYS A 55 -6.74 -11.64 0.12
CA LYS A 55 -7.67 -12.61 -0.45
C LYS A 55 -6.91 -13.91 -0.32
N VAL A 56 -7.18 -14.63 0.77
CA VAL A 56 -6.61 -15.93 1.05
C VAL A 56 -7.10 -16.78 -0.10
N ILE A 57 -6.20 -17.03 -1.06
CA ILE A 57 -6.51 -17.85 -2.23
C ILE A 57 -7.04 -19.17 -1.69
N SER A 58 -8.30 -19.46 -1.99
CA SER A 58 -8.98 -20.65 -1.51
C SER A 58 -8.24 -21.90 -1.97
N LYS A 59 -8.44 -23.02 -1.26
CA LYS A 59 -7.81 -24.30 -1.64
C LYS A 59 -8.21 -24.70 -3.06
N GLU A 60 -9.45 -24.40 -3.43
CA GLU A 60 -10.04 -24.63 -4.75
C GLU A 60 -9.34 -23.77 -5.82
N GLU A 61 -9.17 -22.47 -5.58
CA GLU A 61 -8.45 -21.58 -6.50
C GLU A 61 -6.98 -22.01 -6.67
N ARG A 62 -6.30 -22.45 -5.60
CA ARG A 62 -4.93 -22.99 -5.70
C ARG A 62 -4.85 -24.21 -6.61
N ILE A 63 -5.85 -25.10 -6.55
CA ILE A 63 -5.91 -26.29 -7.41
C ILE A 63 -6.12 -25.86 -8.88
N VAL A 64 -6.99 -24.89 -9.13
CA VAL A 64 -7.24 -24.36 -10.49
C VAL A 64 -5.97 -23.73 -11.05
N TRP A 65 -5.31 -22.85 -10.29
CA TRP A 65 -4.05 -22.23 -10.70
C TRP A 65 -2.95 -23.26 -10.96
N LYS A 66 -2.83 -24.28 -10.10
CA LYS A 66 -1.86 -25.38 -10.32
C LYS A 66 -2.12 -26.10 -11.64
N LYS A 67 -3.38 -26.39 -11.99
CA LYS A 67 -3.73 -27.02 -13.28
C LYS A 67 -3.39 -26.13 -14.48
N ILE A 68 -3.69 -24.83 -14.39
CA ILE A 68 -3.39 -23.87 -15.46
C ILE A 68 -1.88 -23.80 -15.69
N ILE A 69 -1.08 -23.62 -14.64
CA ILE A 69 0.38 -23.55 -14.73
C ILE A 69 0.96 -24.85 -15.29
N THR A 70 0.48 -26.00 -14.82
CA THR A 70 0.93 -27.32 -15.33
C THR A 70 0.65 -27.48 -16.82
N LYS A 71 -0.50 -26.98 -17.30
CA LYS A 71 -0.86 -27.03 -18.72
C LYS A 71 0.04 -26.13 -19.56
N ILE A 72 0.33 -24.92 -19.10
CA ILE A 72 1.24 -24.00 -19.80
C ILE A 72 2.63 -24.63 -19.94
N LEU A 73 3.19 -25.18 -18.86
CA LEU A 73 4.50 -25.83 -18.90
C LEU A 73 4.53 -27.05 -19.84
N ALA A 74 3.46 -27.85 -19.87
CA ALA A 74 3.36 -28.99 -20.77
C ALA A 74 3.22 -28.59 -22.24
N GLU A 75 2.60 -27.45 -22.54
CA GLU A 75 2.50 -26.91 -23.90
C GLU A 75 3.83 -26.29 -24.37
N GLU A 76 4.62 -25.71 -23.46
CA GLU A 76 5.97 -25.22 -23.76
C GLU A 76 6.96 -26.37 -24.03
N ASP A 77 6.86 -27.49 -23.30
CA ASP A 77 7.71 -28.69 -23.51
C ASP A 77 7.40 -29.45 -24.81
N LEU A 78 6.22 -29.27 -25.42
CA LEU A 78 5.84 -29.90 -26.69
C LEU A 78 6.25 -29.07 -27.94
N SER A 79 6.93 -27.94 -27.73
CA SER A 79 7.37 -27.03 -28.78
C SER A 79 8.85 -27.18 -29.20
N VAL A 80 9.52 -28.25 -28.73
CA VAL A 80 10.92 -28.61 -29.08
C VAL A 80 10.97 -29.85 -29.99
#